data_AF-A0A2T1D0H9-F1
#
_entry.id   AF-A0A2T1D0H9-F1
#
_cell.length_a   1.000
_cell.length_b   1.000
_cell.length_c   1.000
_cell.angle_alpha   90.00
_cell.angle_beta   90.00
_cell.angle_gamma   90.00
#
_symmetry.space_group_name_H-M   'P 1'
#
loop_
_entity.id
_entity.type
_entity.pdbx_description
1 polymer ?
#
loop_
_entity_poly.entity_id
_entity_poly.type
_entity_poly.pdbx_seq_one_letter_code
_entity_poly.pdbx_strand_id
1 'polypeptide(L)'
;MKNIVAVTACPTGIAHTLMAAEALKKTAAHLGYAMQVETQGAEGAKHILQAEDIAAADLVIIAADIYVDPARFADKPIYATSTSKAIRDTEEVIEAAVSETQLESNGSGAVVTSPPEPAIASNVFSDGSSDVAPSPTDATPAAADEPKRLVGITACPTGIAHTFMAAEALRKAAVDLGHDMKVETQGSVGAKNTLTPEDIAQADAVVIAADTHVDLSRFGGKRVYQTSTKKALKEGKTILNEALAMPEPAVGSVGTADSYADSVKQAKAEQSAKRSGPYKHLLTGVSYMLPIIVAGGLILAISFAFGLDPEPGSIGDALIQIGGDGAFALIVPVLSGYIAFSIADRPGLAPGLVGGMLAANLGTGFLGGIISGFLAGYIARWVRDHVNLPQNLEGIKPVLVIPLLSTLAVGLLMVFVFGVPVRALTDGLTAFLENMGQGNAVLLGLILGGMMAVDMGGPINKAAYTFAVGLLASNIDQPMAAVMAAGMTPPLGLALATLIAKRRFAHEEREAGKVASVLGICFITEGAIPFAAKDPLRVIPACIVGSAIAGGLSMLFGCTLRAPHGGVFVLAIPNAVGNAGLYIVAIAVGTLVTGLIAAQLKQRAPVAEVRPELTTTN
;
A
#
# COMPACT_ATOMS: atom_id res chain seq x y z
N MET A 1 29.36 33.15 -26.65
CA MET A 1 28.22 32.27 -26.30
C MET A 1 27.82 32.66 -24.90
N LYS A 2 26.55 33.03 -24.62
CA LYS A 2 26.18 33.35 -23.23
C LYS A 2 26.18 32.07 -22.40
N ASN A 3 26.75 32.14 -21.20
CA ASN A 3 26.77 31.07 -20.23
C ASN A 3 25.64 31.28 -19.22
N ILE A 4 24.67 30.38 -19.20
CA ILE A 4 23.53 30.45 -18.29
C ILE A 4 23.69 29.35 -17.23
N VAL A 5 23.44 29.68 -15.98
CA VAL A 5 23.27 28.67 -14.94
C VAL A 5 21.82 28.66 -14.49
N ALA A 6 21.29 27.49 -14.14
CA ALA A 6 19.92 27.39 -13.64
C ALA A 6 19.85 26.56 -12.37
N VAL A 7 18.90 26.90 -11.50
CA VAL A 7 18.48 26.06 -10.39
C VAL A 7 17.05 25.63 -10.64
N THR A 8 16.81 24.33 -10.64
CA THR A 8 15.47 23.75 -10.75
C THR A 8 15.09 23.10 -9.44
N ALA A 9 13.93 23.41 -8.88
CA ALA A 9 13.58 22.94 -7.55
C ALA A 9 12.08 22.69 -7.40
N CYS A 10 11.70 21.51 -6.91
CA CYS A 10 10.33 21.19 -6.55
C CYS A 10 10.30 20.35 -5.26
N PRO A 11 9.16 20.26 -4.55
CA PRO A 11 9.12 19.63 -3.22
C PRO A 11 9.67 18.21 -3.19
N THR A 12 9.45 17.42 -4.24
CA THR A 12 9.93 16.03 -4.30
C THR A 12 11.31 15.88 -4.92
N GLY A 13 11.77 16.83 -5.75
CA GLY A 13 13.07 16.75 -6.43
C GLY A 13 13.18 15.75 -7.58
N ILE A 14 12.07 15.12 -7.98
CA ILE A 14 12.07 14.02 -8.96
C ILE A 14 11.56 14.52 -10.31
N ALA A 15 10.24 14.62 -10.50
CA ALA A 15 9.69 14.84 -11.84
C ALA A 15 9.91 16.28 -12.34
N HIS A 16 9.29 17.29 -11.71
CA HIS A 16 9.35 18.65 -12.23
C HIS A 16 10.75 19.27 -12.19
N THR A 17 11.57 18.95 -11.18
CA THR A 17 12.97 19.35 -11.11
C THR A 17 13.76 18.82 -12.32
N LEU A 18 13.71 17.51 -12.59
CA LEU A 18 14.47 16.91 -13.69
C LEU A 18 13.91 17.31 -15.07
N MET A 19 12.59 17.41 -15.21
CA MET A 19 11.96 17.84 -16.46
C MET A 19 12.29 19.30 -16.80
N ALA A 20 12.23 20.20 -15.82
CA ALA A 20 12.63 21.60 -16.02
C ALA A 20 14.12 21.67 -16.37
N ALA A 21 14.97 20.88 -15.71
CA ALA A 21 16.40 20.87 -15.99
C ALA A 21 16.71 20.37 -17.40
N GLU A 22 16.06 19.29 -17.84
CA GLU A 22 16.26 18.73 -19.17
C GLU A 22 15.69 19.63 -20.27
N ALA A 23 14.52 20.22 -20.04
CA ALA A 23 13.92 21.17 -20.97
C ALA A 23 14.83 22.39 -21.16
N LEU A 24 15.24 23.02 -20.05
CA LEU A 24 16.13 24.18 -20.07
C LEU A 24 17.46 23.86 -20.77
N LYS A 25 18.10 22.72 -20.47
CA LYS A 25 19.34 22.29 -21.14
C LYS A 25 19.17 22.12 -22.64
N LYS A 26 18.14 21.40 -23.07
CA LYS A 26 17.91 21.11 -24.50
C LYS A 26 17.58 22.37 -25.29
N THR A 27 16.69 23.20 -24.75
CA THR A 27 16.28 24.44 -25.42
C THR A 27 17.42 25.45 -25.42
N ALA A 28 18.20 25.58 -24.34
CA ALA A 28 19.38 26.45 -24.32
C ALA A 28 20.41 26.04 -25.38
N ALA A 29 20.69 24.74 -25.51
CA ALA A 29 21.59 24.24 -26.56
C ALA A 29 21.06 24.54 -27.98
N HIS A 30 19.74 24.43 -28.19
CA HIS A 30 19.09 24.77 -29.46
C HIS A 30 19.21 26.26 -29.81
N LEU A 31 19.10 27.13 -28.80
CA LEU A 31 19.24 28.58 -28.91
C LEU A 31 20.71 29.05 -28.94
N GLY A 32 21.67 28.14 -28.86
CA GLY A 32 23.10 28.46 -28.90
C GLY A 32 23.67 29.04 -27.60
N TYR A 33 23.07 28.70 -26.45
CA TYR A 33 23.58 29.04 -25.12
C TYR A 33 24.20 27.82 -24.43
N ALA A 34 25.27 28.04 -23.67
CA ALA A 34 25.82 27.01 -22.79
C ALA A 34 25.05 27.05 -21.46
N MET A 35 24.55 25.90 -20.98
CA MET A 35 23.76 25.86 -19.75
C MET A 35 24.14 24.72 -18.81
N GLN A 36 24.38 25.08 -17.54
CA GLN A 36 24.47 24.12 -16.43
C GLN A 36 23.26 24.26 -15.51
N VAL A 37 22.78 23.15 -14.97
CA VAL A 37 21.58 23.15 -14.12
C VAL A 37 21.80 22.36 -12.84
N GLU A 38 21.65 23.04 -11.71
CA GLU A 38 21.51 22.47 -10.38
C GLU A 38 20.06 22.02 -10.16
N THR A 39 19.89 20.89 -9.50
CA THR A 39 18.58 20.28 -9.23
C THR A 39 18.40 20.14 -7.73
N GLN A 40 17.26 20.57 -7.18
CA GLN A 40 16.97 20.51 -5.74
C GLN A 40 15.60 19.86 -5.45
N GLY A 41 15.50 19.22 -4.29
CA GLY A 41 14.24 18.73 -3.71
C GLY A 41 14.44 17.95 -2.41
N ALA A 42 13.52 17.05 -2.07
CA ALA A 42 13.51 16.32 -0.79
C ALA A 42 14.78 15.49 -0.51
N GLU A 43 15.47 15.01 -1.55
CA GLU A 43 16.75 14.28 -1.43
C GLU A 43 17.97 15.21 -1.37
N GLY A 44 17.78 16.52 -1.25
CA GLY A 44 18.84 17.52 -1.29
C GLY A 44 19.14 18.05 -2.71
N ALA A 45 20.28 18.73 -2.85
CA ALA A 45 20.74 19.30 -4.11
C ALA A 45 21.68 18.33 -4.85
N LYS A 46 21.46 18.14 -6.15
CA LYS A 46 22.27 17.34 -7.06
C LYS A 46 22.78 18.22 -8.20
N HIS A 47 23.97 17.92 -8.71
CA HIS A 47 24.68 18.74 -9.71
C HIS A 47 24.86 20.19 -9.24
N ILE A 48 25.33 20.34 -8.00
CA ILE A 48 25.51 21.65 -7.37
C ILE A 48 26.49 22.49 -8.21
N LEU A 49 26.05 23.70 -8.59
CA LEU A 49 26.85 24.65 -9.36
C LEU A 49 28.06 25.10 -8.55
N GLN A 50 29.26 24.99 -9.13
CA GLN A 50 30.48 25.42 -8.46
C GLN A 50 30.62 26.95 -8.51
N ALA A 51 31.40 27.52 -7.59
CA ALA A 51 31.62 28.98 -7.54
C ALA A 51 32.20 29.53 -8.86
N GLU A 52 33.04 28.74 -9.54
CA GLU A 52 33.63 29.06 -10.84
C GLU A 52 32.58 29.14 -11.95
N ASP A 53 31.64 28.17 -11.99
CA ASP A 53 30.54 28.14 -12.95
C ASP A 53 29.58 29.31 -12.74
N ILE A 54 29.28 29.64 -11.47
CA ILE A 54 28.46 30.79 -11.12
C ILE A 54 29.17 32.08 -11.53
N ALA A 55 30.47 32.24 -11.23
CA ALA A 55 31.24 33.43 -11.59
C ALA A 55 31.32 33.65 -13.12
N ALA A 56 31.41 32.56 -13.89
CA ALA A 56 31.46 32.58 -15.35
C ALA A 56 30.08 32.74 -16.03
N ALA A 57 28.98 32.69 -15.27
CA ALA A 57 27.63 32.84 -15.79
C ALA A 57 27.27 34.29 -16.10
N ASP A 58 26.56 34.53 -17.20
CA ASP A 58 26.00 35.83 -17.56
C ASP A 58 24.66 36.09 -16.86
N LEU A 59 23.90 35.04 -16.54
CA LEU A 59 22.62 35.12 -15.82
C LEU A 59 22.28 33.80 -15.12
N VAL A 60 21.38 33.88 -14.13
CA VAL A 60 20.88 32.74 -13.35
C VAL A 60 19.37 32.58 -13.56
N ILE A 61 18.90 31.39 -13.95
CA ILE A 61 17.46 31.06 -13.98
C ILE A 61 17.11 30.24 -12.75
N ILE A 62 16.22 30.73 -11.89
CA ILE A 62 15.67 29.96 -10.76
C ILE A 62 14.27 29.50 -11.12
N ALA A 63 14.14 28.26 -11.59
CA ALA A 63 12.88 27.61 -11.89
C ALA A 63 12.44 26.74 -10.69
N ALA A 64 11.72 27.33 -9.73
CA ALA A 64 11.48 26.72 -8.44
C ALA A 64 10.02 26.82 -7.95
N ASP A 65 9.52 25.74 -7.34
CA ASP A 65 8.24 25.69 -6.60
C ASP A 65 8.46 25.53 -5.08
N ILE A 66 9.72 25.59 -4.65
CA ILE A 66 10.17 25.63 -3.26
C ILE A 66 11.19 26.75 -3.08
N TYR A 67 11.45 27.16 -1.85
CA TYR A 67 12.45 28.18 -1.57
C TYR A 67 13.85 27.71 -1.99
N VAL A 68 14.53 28.53 -2.80
CA VAL A 68 15.94 28.39 -3.18
C VAL A 68 16.67 29.62 -2.64
N ASP A 69 17.74 29.42 -1.88
CA ASP A 69 18.54 30.51 -1.33
C ASP A 69 19.28 31.27 -2.45
N PRO A 70 18.96 32.55 -2.71
CA PRO A 70 19.59 33.32 -3.77
C PRO A 70 20.98 33.86 -3.37
N ALA A 71 21.41 33.73 -2.11
CA ALA A 71 22.63 34.38 -1.60
C ALA A 71 23.90 34.00 -2.39
N ARG A 72 23.97 32.78 -2.94
CA ARG A 72 25.08 32.30 -3.78
C ARG A 72 25.14 32.95 -5.17
N PHE A 73 24.10 33.69 -5.56
CA PHE A 73 23.94 34.29 -6.89
C PHE A 73 23.85 35.82 -6.85
N ALA A 74 24.17 36.45 -5.71
CA ALA A 74 23.91 37.87 -5.45
C ALA A 74 24.54 38.84 -6.48
N ASP A 75 25.66 38.47 -7.10
CA ASP A 75 26.37 39.31 -8.09
C ASP A 75 25.93 39.03 -9.54
N LYS A 76 24.86 38.23 -9.75
CA LYS A 76 24.35 37.84 -11.06
C LYS A 76 22.90 38.26 -11.26
N PRO A 77 22.49 38.61 -12.49
CA PRO A 77 21.08 38.79 -12.80
C PRO A 77 20.30 37.50 -12.60
N ILE A 78 19.17 37.56 -11.90
CA ILE A 78 18.35 36.39 -11.55
C ILE A 78 16.97 36.51 -12.20
N TYR A 79 16.61 35.51 -13.01
CA TYR A 79 15.25 35.34 -13.53
C TYR A 79 14.55 34.20 -12.77
N ALA A 80 13.53 34.54 -11.99
CA ALA A 80 12.77 33.59 -11.17
C ALA A 80 11.46 33.17 -11.86
N THR A 81 11.17 31.88 -11.88
CA THR A 81 9.96 31.30 -12.46
C THR A 81 9.56 30.00 -11.77
N SER A 82 8.39 29.46 -12.08
CA SER A 82 8.00 28.13 -11.60
C SER A 82 8.63 27.02 -12.45
N THR A 83 8.80 25.82 -11.89
CA THR A 83 9.22 24.66 -12.70
C THR A 83 8.22 24.36 -13.81
N SER A 84 6.93 24.62 -13.55
CA SER A 84 5.85 24.39 -14.51
C SER A 84 5.95 25.30 -15.74
N LYS A 85 6.29 26.58 -15.56
CA LYS A 85 6.52 27.52 -16.66
C LYS A 85 7.81 27.16 -17.42
N ALA A 86 8.89 26.82 -16.69
CA ALA A 86 10.16 26.38 -17.29
C ALA A 86 10.07 25.07 -18.12
N ILE A 87 9.01 24.27 -17.96
CA ILE A 87 8.76 23.05 -18.75
C ILE A 87 7.87 23.33 -19.96
N ARG A 88 6.85 24.18 -19.79
CA ARG A 88 5.82 24.40 -20.83
C ARG A 88 6.26 25.45 -21.84
N ASP A 89 6.92 26.48 -21.35
CA ASP A 89 7.20 27.73 -22.06
C ASP A 89 8.73 27.98 -22.00
N THR A 90 9.53 26.92 -22.17
CA THR A 90 10.98 26.93 -21.93
C THR A 90 11.73 27.97 -22.77
N GLU A 91 11.37 28.10 -24.04
CA GLU A 91 11.98 29.06 -24.97
C GLU A 91 11.67 30.50 -24.52
N GLU A 92 10.40 30.80 -24.21
CA GLU A 92 9.98 32.10 -23.66
C GLU A 92 10.70 32.40 -22.34
N VAL A 93 10.89 31.41 -21.45
CA VAL A 93 11.61 31.58 -20.19
C VAL A 93 13.08 31.94 -20.42
N ILE A 94 13.76 31.30 -21.38
CA ILE A 94 15.16 31.58 -21.68
C ILE A 94 15.28 32.94 -22.36
N GLU A 95 14.43 33.26 -23.33
CA GLU A 95 14.42 34.56 -24.01
C GLU A 95 14.10 35.72 -23.05
N ALA A 96 13.11 35.55 -22.17
CA ALA A 96 12.76 36.52 -21.14
C ALA A 96 13.96 36.78 -20.23
N ALA A 97 14.60 35.73 -19.70
CA ALA A 97 15.78 35.85 -18.85
C ALA A 97 16.96 36.55 -19.56
N VAL A 98 17.17 36.25 -20.85
CA VAL A 98 18.22 36.87 -21.67
C VAL A 98 17.90 38.33 -22.03
N SER A 99 16.61 38.69 -22.14
CA SER A 99 16.16 40.04 -22.46
C SER A 99 16.14 40.97 -21.23
N GLU A 100 15.77 40.46 -20.05
CA GLU A 100 15.79 41.23 -18.79
C GLU A 100 17.23 41.61 -18.41
N THR A 101 18.20 40.72 -18.70
CA THR A 101 19.63 41.02 -18.55
C THR A 101 20.16 42.07 -19.54
N GLN A 102 19.47 42.35 -20.65
CA GLN A 102 19.81 43.45 -21.57
C GLN A 102 19.18 44.80 -21.16
N LEU A 103 18.18 44.79 -20.29
CA LEU A 103 17.56 46.00 -19.74
C LEU A 103 18.33 46.50 -18.50
N GLU A 104 18.86 45.59 -17.67
CA GLU A 104 19.69 45.97 -16.52
C GLU A 104 21.03 46.61 -16.91
N SER A 105 21.59 46.29 -18.09
CA SER A 105 22.76 46.98 -18.63
C SER A 105 22.49 48.42 -19.08
N ASN A 106 21.22 48.84 -19.12
CA ASN A 106 20.79 50.21 -19.43
C ASN A 106 20.07 50.92 -18.26
N GLY A 107 20.20 50.41 -17.03
CA GLY A 107 19.91 51.13 -15.80
C GLY A 107 18.50 50.93 -15.21
N SER A 108 18.48 50.86 -13.87
CA SER A 108 17.34 50.85 -12.93
C SER A 108 16.78 49.48 -12.50
N GLY A 109 17.39 48.92 -11.45
CA GLY A 109 16.71 48.57 -10.19
C GLY A 109 15.69 47.42 -10.17
N ALA A 110 16.10 46.28 -9.60
CA ALA A 110 15.29 45.09 -9.36
C ALA A 110 13.95 45.35 -8.64
N VAL A 111 12.86 44.74 -9.15
CA VAL A 111 11.57 44.62 -8.47
C VAL A 111 11.15 43.15 -8.46
N VAL A 112 11.06 42.58 -7.26
CA VAL A 112 10.42 41.29 -6.99
C VAL A 112 8.91 41.49 -7.04
N THR A 113 8.19 40.78 -7.93
CA THR A 113 6.71 40.71 -7.89
C THR A 113 6.22 39.27 -7.81
N SER A 114 5.26 39.06 -6.91
CA SER A 114 4.52 37.83 -6.64
C SER A 114 3.56 37.48 -7.81
N PRO A 115 3.17 36.20 -7.98
CA PRO A 115 2.32 35.79 -9.10
C PRO A 115 0.84 36.18 -8.92
N PRO A 116 0.09 36.49 -10.01
CA PRO A 116 -1.29 36.97 -9.96
C PRO A 116 -2.34 35.83 -9.95
N GLU A 117 -3.47 36.08 -9.28
CA GLU A 117 -4.71 35.27 -9.34
C GLU A 117 -5.46 35.45 -10.67
N PRO A 118 -6.10 34.42 -11.26
CA PRO A 118 -6.95 34.58 -12.42
C PRO A 118 -8.44 34.80 -12.06
N ALA A 119 -9.01 35.85 -12.66
CA ALA A 119 -10.41 36.24 -12.61
C ALA A 119 -11.33 35.32 -13.45
N ILE A 120 -12.58 35.20 -12.99
CA ILE A 120 -13.64 34.35 -13.55
C ILE A 120 -14.59 35.21 -14.40
N ALA A 121 -14.86 34.81 -15.64
CA ALA A 121 -15.92 35.36 -16.47
C ALA A 121 -17.12 34.38 -16.54
N SER A 122 -18.31 34.96 -16.48
CA SER A 122 -19.62 34.36 -16.19
C SER A 122 -20.34 33.73 -17.39
N ASN A 123 -21.06 32.63 -17.10
CA ASN A 123 -22.34 32.08 -17.61
C ASN A 123 -22.89 32.51 -19.00
N VAL A 124 -23.41 31.55 -19.78
CA VAL A 124 -24.86 31.26 -19.98
C VAL A 124 -25.03 29.95 -20.77
N PHE A 125 -25.85 29.02 -20.25
CA PHE A 125 -26.48 27.92 -20.99
C PHE A 125 -27.94 28.29 -21.29
N SER A 126 -28.48 27.92 -22.46
CA SER A 126 -29.92 27.78 -22.67
C SER A 126 -30.27 26.41 -23.22
N ASP A 127 -31.27 25.80 -22.60
CA ASP A 127 -31.94 24.53 -22.90
C ASP A 127 -32.54 24.42 -24.31
N GLY A 128 -32.75 23.17 -24.75
CA GLY A 128 -33.67 22.86 -25.85
C GLY A 128 -33.71 21.38 -26.25
N SER A 129 -34.65 20.63 -25.65
CA SER A 129 -35.05 19.26 -25.98
C SER A 129 -35.96 19.18 -27.23
N SER A 130 -35.89 18.09 -28.02
CA SER A 130 -37.08 17.36 -28.55
C SER A 130 -36.71 16.16 -29.46
N ASP A 131 -37.42 15.04 -29.24
CA ASP A 131 -37.51 13.80 -30.04
C ASP A 131 -37.94 13.98 -31.51
N VAL A 132 -37.61 13.01 -32.39
CA VAL A 132 -38.50 12.29 -33.36
C VAL A 132 -37.68 11.21 -34.15
N ALA A 133 -38.28 10.04 -34.40
CA ALA A 133 -37.81 8.92 -35.25
C ALA A 133 -38.78 8.71 -36.46
N PRO A 134 -38.60 7.76 -37.43
CA PRO A 134 -37.41 7.21 -38.12
C PRO A 134 -37.50 7.17 -39.70
N SER A 135 -36.34 7.06 -40.39
CA SER A 135 -35.96 6.46 -41.73
C SER A 135 -36.75 6.75 -43.05
N PRO A 136 -36.20 6.61 -44.30
CA PRO A 136 -35.32 5.50 -44.76
C PRO A 136 -34.21 5.76 -45.83
N THR A 137 -33.25 4.81 -45.85
CA THR A 137 -32.41 4.22 -46.94
C THR A 137 -31.29 4.99 -47.68
N ASP A 138 -30.15 4.27 -47.72
CA ASP A 138 -29.04 4.20 -48.68
C ASP A 138 -28.09 5.38 -48.89
N ALA A 139 -26.96 5.32 -48.17
CA ALA A 139 -25.63 5.16 -48.77
C ALA A 139 -24.62 4.86 -47.66
N THR A 140 -23.87 3.76 -47.78
CA THR A 140 -22.79 3.37 -46.86
C THR A 140 -21.68 4.42 -46.79
N PRO A 141 -21.30 4.89 -45.57
CA PRO A 141 -19.94 5.32 -45.28
C PRO A 141 -19.30 4.38 -44.26
N ALA A 142 -17.98 4.39 -44.21
CA ALA A 142 -17.12 3.53 -43.39
C ALA A 142 -17.60 3.32 -41.94
N ALA A 143 -17.38 2.11 -41.42
CA ALA A 143 -17.75 1.67 -40.07
C ALA A 143 -17.49 2.74 -39.00
N ALA A 144 -18.56 3.24 -38.38
CA ALA A 144 -18.49 3.94 -37.12
C ALA A 144 -18.28 2.89 -36.02
N ASP A 145 -17.24 3.07 -35.20
CA ASP A 145 -16.96 2.22 -34.04
C ASP A 145 -18.18 2.19 -33.10
N GLU A 146 -18.60 1.00 -32.68
CA GLU A 146 -19.65 0.86 -31.67
C GLU A 146 -19.27 1.59 -30.37
N PRO A 147 -20.24 2.21 -29.66
CA PRO A 147 -19.97 2.92 -28.42
C PRO A 147 -19.33 1.98 -27.37
N LYS A 148 -18.07 2.24 -27.04
CA LYS A 148 -17.29 1.50 -26.04
C LYS A 148 -17.59 1.98 -24.63
N ARG A 149 -17.44 1.09 -23.66
CA ARG A 149 -17.53 1.39 -22.23
C ARG A 149 -16.14 1.49 -21.62
N LEU A 150 -15.83 2.66 -21.08
CA LEU A 150 -14.56 2.97 -20.45
C LEU A 150 -14.76 3.13 -18.95
N VAL A 151 -13.76 2.75 -18.17
CA VAL A 151 -13.70 3.10 -16.75
C VAL A 151 -12.36 3.74 -16.43
N GLY A 152 -12.31 4.55 -15.38
CA GLY A 152 -11.05 5.13 -14.96
C GLY A 152 -10.94 5.45 -13.49
N ILE A 153 -9.70 5.57 -13.03
CA ILE A 153 -9.37 6.10 -11.70
C ILE A 153 -8.56 7.36 -11.90
N THR A 154 -8.92 8.41 -11.17
CA THR A 154 -8.09 9.60 -11.02
C THR A 154 -7.60 9.72 -9.60
N ALA A 155 -6.32 10.04 -9.40
CA ALA A 155 -5.76 10.17 -8.06
C ALA A 155 -4.58 11.16 -8.04
N CYS A 156 -4.60 12.13 -7.13
CA CYS A 156 -3.53 13.12 -6.97
C CYS A 156 -3.10 13.15 -5.51
N PRO A 157 -1.80 13.33 -5.17
CA PRO A 157 -1.33 13.38 -3.79
C PRO A 157 -2.05 14.39 -2.90
N THR A 158 -2.48 15.54 -3.44
CA THR A 158 -3.30 16.49 -2.67
C THR A 158 -4.78 16.16 -2.77
N GLY A 159 -5.22 15.59 -3.90
CA GLY A 159 -6.57 15.08 -4.06
C GLY A 159 -7.69 16.13 -3.99
N ILE A 160 -7.36 17.42 -4.11
CA ILE A 160 -8.32 18.55 -3.99
C ILE A 160 -8.82 18.99 -5.37
N ALA A 161 -7.91 19.29 -6.32
CA ALA A 161 -8.27 19.88 -7.62
C ALA A 161 -8.02 18.91 -8.78
N HIS A 162 -6.75 18.54 -9.01
CA HIS A 162 -6.37 17.76 -10.20
C HIS A 162 -7.08 16.41 -10.32
N THR A 163 -7.41 15.76 -9.20
CA THR A 163 -8.20 14.52 -9.20
C THR A 163 -9.57 14.72 -9.85
N PHE A 164 -10.34 15.69 -9.37
CA PHE A 164 -11.69 15.93 -9.87
C PHE A 164 -11.69 16.54 -11.27
N MET A 165 -10.75 17.45 -11.53
CA MET A 165 -10.61 18.07 -12.85
C MET A 165 -10.19 17.06 -13.93
N ALA A 166 -9.27 16.13 -13.61
CA ALA A 166 -8.90 15.07 -14.54
C ALA A 166 -10.07 14.10 -14.80
N ALA A 167 -10.88 13.82 -13.78
CA ALA A 167 -12.04 12.95 -13.94
C ALA A 167 -13.09 13.56 -14.87
N GLU A 168 -13.36 14.86 -14.70
CA GLU A 168 -14.29 15.57 -15.57
C GLU A 168 -13.75 15.71 -16.99
N ALA A 169 -12.45 15.97 -17.14
CA ALA A 169 -11.80 16.02 -18.45
C ALA A 169 -11.90 14.68 -19.20
N LEU A 170 -11.70 13.56 -18.51
CA LEU A 170 -11.82 12.22 -19.10
C LEU A 170 -13.26 11.88 -19.47
N ARG A 171 -14.25 12.18 -18.61
CA ARG A 171 -15.67 11.98 -18.92
C ARG A 171 -16.09 12.80 -20.13
N LYS A 172 -15.73 14.08 -20.16
CA LYS A 172 -16.01 14.96 -21.30
C LYS A 172 -15.36 14.44 -22.58
N ALA A 173 -14.12 13.99 -22.51
CA ALA A 173 -13.43 13.42 -23.66
C ALA A 173 -14.09 12.13 -24.18
N ALA A 174 -14.62 11.28 -23.29
CA ALA A 174 -15.33 10.06 -23.68
C ALA A 174 -16.64 10.39 -24.39
N VAL A 175 -17.44 11.31 -23.83
CA VAL A 175 -18.68 11.78 -24.45
C VAL A 175 -18.40 12.38 -25.83
N ASP A 176 -17.38 13.22 -25.95
CA ASP A 176 -16.96 13.81 -27.23
C ASP A 176 -16.53 12.77 -28.28
N LEU A 177 -16.09 11.58 -27.86
CA LEU A 177 -15.70 10.46 -28.73
C LEU A 177 -16.85 9.44 -28.94
N GLY A 178 -18.05 9.69 -28.38
CA GLY A 178 -19.19 8.78 -28.49
C GLY A 178 -19.06 7.52 -27.63
N HIS A 179 -18.29 7.58 -26.55
CA HIS A 179 -18.10 6.49 -25.59
C HIS A 179 -18.72 6.83 -24.23
N ASP A 180 -19.08 5.80 -23.46
CA ASP A 180 -19.50 5.97 -22.07
C ASP A 180 -18.30 5.79 -21.15
N MET A 181 -18.17 6.66 -20.12
CA MET A 181 -17.06 6.57 -19.17
C MET A 181 -17.47 6.85 -17.74
N LYS A 182 -17.20 5.88 -16.85
CA LYS A 182 -17.29 6.08 -15.41
C LYS A 182 -15.92 6.30 -14.81
N VAL A 183 -15.76 7.38 -14.04
CA VAL A 183 -14.48 7.72 -13.40
C VAL A 183 -14.63 7.77 -11.89
N GLU A 184 -13.88 6.92 -11.20
CA GLU A 184 -13.67 6.95 -9.76
C GLU A 184 -12.60 7.99 -9.42
N THR A 185 -12.88 8.84 -8.43
CA THR A 185 -11.96 9.89 -7.97
C THR A 185 -11.42 9.52 -6.61
N GLN A 186 -10.12 9.30 -6.47
CA GLN A 186 -9.44 9.03 -5.19
C GLN A 186 -8.70 10.29 -4.73
N GLY A 187 -9.42 11.15 -4.00
CA GLY A 187 -8.95 12.47 -3.57
C GLY A 187 -8.69 12.58 -2.05
N SER A 188 -8.43 13.81 -1.57
CA SER A 188 -8.25 14.08 -0.13
C SER A 188 -9.52 13.94 0.66
N VAL A 189 -10.67 14.08 0.00
CA VAL A 189 -11.99 13.74 0.55
C VAL A 189 -12.33 12.25 0.39
N GLY A 190 -11.36 11.42 -0.01
CA GLY A 190 -11.53 9.99 -0.23
C GLY A 190 -12.12 9.62 -1.59
N ALA A 191 -12.41 8.33 -1.77
CA ALA A 191 -12.94 7.79 -3.01
C ALA A 191 -14.40 8.21 -3.23
N LYS A 192 -14.70 8.78 -4.40
CA LYS A 192 -16.08 9.04 -4.87
C LYS A 192 -16.31 8.35 -6.22
N ASN A 193 -17.58 8.04 -6.50
CA ASN A 193 -18.00 7.34 -7.71
C ASN A 193 -17.28 5.98 -7.91
N THR A 194 -17.07 5.24 -6.82
CA THR A 194 -16.33 3.98 -6.82
C THR A 194 -16.87 3.01 -7.87
N LEU A 195 -15.98 2.45 -8.68
CA LEU A 195 -16.33 1.47 -9.71
C LEU A 195 -16.83 0.17 -9.06
N THR A 196 -17.86 -0.45 -9.61
CA THR A 196 -18.33 -1.79 -9.19
C THR A 196 -17.58 -2.89 -9.95
N PRO A 197 -17.62 -4.16 -9.49
CA PRO A 197 -17.10 -5.29 -10.27
C PRO A 197 -17.75 -5.40 -11.66
N GLU A 198 -19.04 -5.12 -11.76
CA GLU A 198 -19.79 -5.12 -13.02
C GLU A 198 -19.29 -4.02 -13.97
N ASP A 199 -19.05 -2.80 -13.46
CA ASP A 199 -18.50 -1.70 -14.26
C ASP A 199 -17.16 -2.12 -14.91
N ILE A 200 -16.30 -2.78 -14.13
CA ILE A 200 -14.98 -3.24 -14.62
C ILE A 200 -15.14 -4.39 -15.59
N ALA A 201 -15.98 -5.37 -15.28
CA ALA A 201 -16.19 -6.53 -16.14
C ALA A 201 -16.72 -6.13 -17.53
N GLN A 202 -17.54 -5.08 -17.62
CA GLN A 202 -18.11 -4.57 -18.87
C GLN A 202 -17.21 -3.54 -19.58
N ALA A 203 -16.12 -3.09 -18.96
CA ALA A 203 -15.23 -2.11 -19.57
C ALA A 203 -14.37 -2.72 -20.68
N ASP A 204 -14.28 -2.01 -21.80
CA ASP A 204 -13.40 -2.28 -22.94
C ASP A 204 -11.95 -1.84 -22.67
N ALA A 205 -11.78 -0.78 -21.89
CA ALA A 205 -10.49 -0.31 -21.40
C ALA A 205 -10.61 0.46 -20.06
N VAL A 206 -9.50 0.49 -19.33
CA VAL A 206 -9.33 1.11 -18.02
C VAL A 206 -8.26 2.19 -18.13
N VAL A 207 -8.57 3.42 -17.69
CA VAL A 207 -7.63 4.54 -17.65
C VAL A 207 -7.29 4.90 -16.20
N ILE A 208 -6.03 4.78 -15.83
CA ILE A 208 -5.51 5.17 -14.52
C ILE A 208 -4.75 6.47 -14.67
N ALA A 209 -5.39 7.58 -14.35
CA ALA A 209 -4.79 8.91 -14.34
C ALA A 209 -4.37 9.27 -12.90
N ALA A 210 -3.19 8.82 -12.48
CA ALA A 210 -2.77 8.91 -11.09
C ALA A 210 -1.35 9.47 -10.93
N ASP A 211 -1.19 10.41 -10.01
CA ASP A 211 0.11 10.92 -9.53
C ASP A 211 0.43 10.36 -8.13
N THR A 212 -0.30 9.36 -7.69
CA THR A 212 -0.15 8.65 -6.41
C THR A 212 -0.48 7.18 -6.61
N HIS A 213 -0.16 6.32 -5.63
CA HIS A 213 -0.39 4.89 -5.76
C HIS A 213 -1.88 4.57 -5.88
N VAL A 214 -2.23 3.72 -6.84
CA VAL A 214 -3.58 3.19 -7.08
C VAL A 214 -3.48 1.66 -7.13
N ASP A 215 -4.38 0.96 -6.44
CA ASP A 215 -4.46 -0.49 -6.48
C ASP A 215 -5.03 -0.97 -7.83
N LEU A 216 -4.21 -1.69 -8.59
CA LEU A 216 -4.55 -2.18 -9.93
C LEU A 216 -5.07 -3.63 -9.92
N SER A 217 -5.05 -4.31 -8.78
CA SER A 217 -5.37 -5.74 -8.67
C SER A 217 -6.76 -6.09 -9.22
N ARG A 218 -7.70 -5.15 -9.14
CA ARG A 218 -9.08 -5.28 -9.61
C ARG A 218 -9.27 -5.18 -11.13
N PHE A 219 -8.24 -4.89 -11.91
CA PHE A 219 -8.30 -4.72 -13.37
C PHE A 219 -7.59 -5.84 -14.16
N GLY A 220 -7.36 -7.00 -13.52
CA GLY A 220 -6.75 -8.16 -14.17
C GLY A 220 -7.51 -8.57 -15.44
N GLY A 221 -6.79 -8.78 -16.54
CA GLY A 221 -7.38 -9.15 -17.84
C GLY A 221 -8.05 -8.01 -18.60
N LYS A 222 -7.88 -6.75 -18.20
CA LYS A 222 -8.35 -5.56 -18.92
C LYS A 222 -7.20 -4.79 -19.59
N ARG A 223 -7.51 -4.01 -20.63
CA ARG A 223 -6.59 -3.00 -21.18
C ARG A 223 -6.42 -1.90 -20.14
N VAL A 224 -5.24 -1.78 -19.52
CA VAL A 224 -4.98 -0.77 -18.48
C VAL A 224 -3.97 0.24 -18.97
N TYR A 225 -4.43 1.45 -19.27
CA TYR A 225 -3.59 2.58 -19.65
C TYR A 225 -3.31 3.45 -18.43
N GLN A 226 -2.03 3.66 -18.10
CA GLN A 226 -1.62 4.46 -16.94
C GLN A 226 -0.99 5.78 -17.36
N THR A 227 -1.34 6.86 -16.66
CA THR A 227 -0.89 8.22 -16.95
C THR A 227 -1.01 9.14 -15.73
N SER A 228 -0.57 10.39 -15.86
CA SER A 228 -0.70 11.42 -14.82
C SER A 228 -2.06 12.11 -14.86
N THR A 229 -2.52 12.66 -13.73
CA THR A 229 -3.76 13.48 -13.73
C THR A 229 -3.63 14.70 -14.63
N LYS A 230 -2.42 15.26 -14.72
CA LYS A 230 -2.08 16.41 -15.58
C LYS A 230 -2.19 16.09 -17.07
N LYS A 231 -1.73 14.91 -17.51
CA LYS A 231 -1.88 14.48 -18.91
C LYS A 231 -3.35 14.20 -19.22
N ALA A 232 -4.07 13.52 -18.33
CA ALA A 232 -5.52 13.28 -18.47
C ALA A 232 -6.34 14.56 -18.60
N LEU A 233 -5.93 15.62 -17.91
CA LEU A 233 -6.54 16.95 -17.97
C LEU A 233 -6.39 17.64 -19.34
N LYS A 234 -5.24 17.44 -20.00
CA LYS A 234 -4.89 18.13 -21.26
C LYS A 234 -5.21 17.31 -22.51
N GLU A 235 -5.02 16.00 -22.41
CA GLU A 235 -4.95 15.08 -23.55
C GLU A 235 -5.98 13.94 -23.41
N GLY A 236 -7.14 14.23 -22.81
CA GLY A 236 -8.17 13.23 -22.52
C GLY A 236 -8.51 12.36 -23.74
N LYS A 237 -8.80 12.98 -24.90
CA LYS A 237 -9.15 12.25 -26.13
C LYS A 237 -8.03 11.31 -26.60
N THR A 238 -6.79 11.81 -26.60
CA THR A 238 -5.61 11.02 -26.98
C THR A 238 -5.44 9.81 -26.06
N ILE A 239 -5.59 10.02 -24.76
CA ILE A 239 -5.48 8.96 -23.75
C ILE A 239 -6.56 7.89 -23.94
N LEU A 240 -7.81 8.27 -24.22
CA LEU A 240 -8.88 7.31 -24.43
C LEU A 240 -8.64 6.46 -25.69
N ASN A 241 -8.20 7.09 -26.78
CA ASN A 241 -7.87 6.39 -28.02
C ASN A 241 -6.67 5.44 -27.83
N GLU A 242 -5.61 5.88 -27.14
CA GLU A 242 -4.46 5.03 -26.81
C GLU A 242 -4.86 3.85 -25.91
N ALA A 243 -5.75 4.06 -24.95
CA ALA A 243 -6.25 3.02 -24.06
C ALA A 243 -7.05 1.94 -24.82
N LEU A 244 -7.86 2.34 -25.81
CA LEU A 244 -8.61 1.43 -26.66
C LEU A 244 -7.73 0.71 -27.69
N ALA A 245 -6.68 1.37 -28.17
CA ALA A 245 -5.73 0.82 -29.14
C ALA A 245 -4.72 -0.17 -28.53
N MET A 246 -4.65 -0.28 -27.20
CA MET A 246 -3.79 -1.26 -26.54
C MET A 246 -4.18 -2.70 -26.96
N PRO A 247 -3.19 -3.58 -27.18
CA PRO A 247 -3.46 -4.96 -27.55
C PRO A 247 -4.32 -5.64 -26.49
N GLU A 248 -5.19 -6.55 -26.92
CA GLU A 248 -5.99 -7.31 -25.96
C GLU A 248 -5.05 -8.09 -25.03
N PRO A 249 -5.24 -7.98 -23.71
CA PRO A 249 -4.47 -8.78 -22.79
C PRO A 249 -4.75 -10.25 -23.12
N ALA A 250 -3.69 -10.98 -23.49
CA ALA A 250 -3.80 -12.39 -23.81
C ALA A 250 -4.46 -13.11 -22.62
N VAL A 251 -5.52 -13.86 -22.90
CA VAL A 251 -6.23 -14.66 -21.90
C VAL A 251 -5.21 -15.63 -21.29
N GLY A 252 -4.74 -15.31 -20.09
CA GLY A 252 -3.76 -16.11 -19.37
C GLY A 252 -2.31 -16.00 -19.87
N SER A 253 -1.84 -14.86 -20.39
CA SER A 253 -0.38 -14.66 -20.53
C SER A 253 0.29 -14.50 -19.17
N VAL A 254 0.51 -15.66 -18.54
CA VAL A 254 1.56 -15.90 -17.57
C VAL A 254 2.88 -15.73 -18.31
N GLY A 255 3.63 -14.70 -17.93
CA GLY A 255 5.01 -14.56 -18.38
C GLY A 255 5.82 -15.78 -17.93
N THR A 256 6.56 -16.36 -18.88
CA THR A 256 7.74 -17.23 -18.71
C THR A 256 8.09 -17.64 -17.27
N ALA A 257 7.79 -18.92 -16.96
CA ALA A 257 8.18 -19.64 -15.74
C ALA A 257 7.90 -18.88 -14.43
N ASP A 258 6.65 -18.94 -13.96
CA ASP A 258 6.27 -18.46 -12.63
C ASP A 258 7.23 -19.03 -11.58
N SER A 259 7.99 -18.16 -10.92
CA SER A 259 8.70 -18.57 -9.72
C SER A 259 7.64 -18.98 -8.69
N TYR A 260 7.93 -19.97 -7.85
CA TYR A 260 7.03 -20.37 -6.75
C TYR A 260 6.58 -19.16 -5.92
N ALA A 261 7.45 -18.17 -5.75
CA ALA A 261 7.15 -16.93 -5.04
C ALA A 261 6.06 -16.10 -5.73
N ASP A 262 5.97 -16.11 -7.06
CA ASP A 262 4.96 -15.34 -7.80
C ASP A 262 3.58 -15.99 -7.70
N SER A 263 3.51 -17.32 -7.68
CA SER A 263 2.25 -18.05 -7.41
C SER A 263 1.67 -17.72 -6.02
N VAL A 264 2.53 -17.58 -5.01
CA VAL A 264 2.14 -17.20 -3.65
C VAL A 264 1.64 -15.75 -3.61
N LYS A 265 2.31 -14.83 -4.33
CA LYS A 265 1.89 -13.42 -4.42
C LYS A 265 0.53 -13.28 -5.11
N GLN A 266 0.30 -13.98 -6.21
CA GLN A 266 -0.95 -13.94 -6.95
C GLN A 266 -2.11 -14.47 -6.11
N ALA A 267 -1.94 -15.61 -5.44
CA ALA A 267 -2.97 -16.17 -4.56
C ALA A 267 -3.33 -15.23 -3.39
N LYS A 268 -2.35 -14.51 -2.82
CA LYS A 268 -2.58 -13.47 -1.80
C LYS A 268 -3.42 -12.31 -2.33
N ALA A 269 -3.14 -11.85 -3.55
CA ALA A 269 -3.88 -10.76 -4.18
C ALA A 269 -5.35 -11.15 -4.42
N GLU A 270 -5.61 -12.36 -4.93
CA GLU A 270 -6.96 -12.88 -5.15
C GLU A 270 -7.76 -13.03 -3.86
N GLN A 271 -7.13 -13.54 -2.78
CA GLN A 271 -7.76 -13.62 -1.47
C GLN A 271 -8.07 -12.25 -0.86
N SER A 272 -7.26 -11.23 -1.18
CA SER A 272 -7.50 -9.85 -0.75
C SER A 272 -8.69 -9.23 -1.48
N ALA A 273 -8.79 -9.46 -2.80
CA ALA A 273 -9.84 -8.91 -3.66
C ALA A 273 -11.25 -9.40 -3.31
N LYS A 274 -11.39 -10.62 -2.78
CA LYS A 274 -12.69 -11.22 -2.40
C LYS A 274 -13.30 -10.67 -1.10
N ARG A 275 -12.63 -9.73 -0.40
CA ARG A 275 -13.05 -9.26 0.94
C ARG A 275 -13.96 -8.04 0.86
N SER A 276 -15.08 -8.05 1.61
CA SER A 276 -16.03 -6.94 1.68
C SER A 276 -16.51 -6.67 3.11
N GLY A 277 -17.19 -5.53 3.32
CA GLY A 277 -17.82 -5.16 4.58
C GLY A 277 -16.88 -4.79 5.74
N PRO A 278 -17.38 -4.79 7.00
CA PRO A 278 -16.58 -4.46 8.19
C PRO A 278 -15.30 -5.28 8.33
N TYR A 279 -15.36 -6.54 7.88
CA TYR A 279 -14.24 -7.46 7.91
C TYR A 279 -13.06 -6.99 7.05
N LYS A 280 -13.33 -6.41 5.88
CA LYS A 280 -12.30 -5.79 5.03
C LYS A 280 -11.55 -4.70 5.81
N HIS A 281 -12.27 -3.83 6.51
CA HIS A 281 -11.67 -2.71 7.25
C HIS A 281 -10.77 -3.17 8.39
N LEU A 282 -11.22 -4.16 9.16
CA LEU A 282 -10.41 -4.76 10.21
C LEU A 282 -9.11 -5.35 9.65
N LEU A 283 -9.22 -6.12 8.56
CA LEU A 283 -8.05 -6.71 7.92
C LEU A 283 -7.11 -5.68 7.29
N THR A 284 -7.62 -4.56 6.78
CA THR A 284 -6.77 -3.43 6.35
C THR A 284 -5.92 -2.95 7.51
N GLY A 285 -6.54 -2.64 8.66
CA GLY A 285 -5.83 -2.25 9.88
C GLY A 285 -4.73 -3.22 10.28
N VAL A 286 -5.07 -4.51 10.40
CA VAL A 286 -4.11 -5.56 10.73
C VAL A 286 -2.96 -5.60 9.73
N SER A 287 -3.25 -5.52 8.43
CA SER A 287 -2.23 -5.68 7.39
C SER A 287 -1.21 -4.53 7.39
N TYR A 288 -1.64 -3.30 7.69
CA TYR A 288 -0.75 -2.15 7.84
C TYR A 288 -0.01 -2.11 9.19
N MET A 289 -0.56 -2.77 10.22
CA MET A 289 0.08 -2.92 11.53
C MET A 289 1.21 -3.96 11.50
N LEU A 290 1.10 -5.01 10.68
CA LEU A 290 2.06 -6.12 10.61
C LEU A 290 3.53 -5.68 10.42
N PRO A 291 3.89 -4.83 9.44
CA PRO A 291 5.30 -4.45 9.27
C PRO A 291 5.93 -3.80 10.50
N ILE A 292 5.15 -3.03 11.26
CA ILE A 292 5.61 -2.35 12.48
C ILE A 292 5.81 -3.35 13.61
N ILE A 293 4.87 -4.29 13.77
CA ILE A 293 4.97 -5.41 14.69
C ILE A 293 6.24 -6.23 14.43
N VAL A 294 6.53 -6.52 13.16
CA VAL A 294 7.70 -7.31 12.77
C VAL A 294 8.99 -6.55 13.10
N ALA A 295 9.08 -5.28 12.69
CA ALA A 295 10.24 -4.45 12.98
C ALA A 295 10.46 -4.29 14.49
N GLY A 296 9.43 -3.87 15.23
CA GLY A 296 9.50 -3.63 16.66
C GLY A 296 9.80 -4.89 17.45
N GLY A 297 9.14 -5.99 17.12
CA GLY A 297 9.26 -7.24 17.87
C GLY A 297 10.59 -7.94 17.66
N LEU A 298 11.17 -7.87 16.46
CA LEU A 298 12.52 -8.39 16.22
C LEU A 298 13.60 -7.52 16.88
N ILE A 299 13.46 -6.20 16.83
CA ILE A 299 14.39 -5.28 17.50
C ILE A 299 14.32 -5.48 19.03
N LEU A 300 13.11 -5.55 19.59
CA LEU A 300 12.88 -5.85 21.01
C LEU A 300 13.42 -7.23 21.38
N ALA A 301 13.24 -8.24 20.54
CA ALA A 301 13.82 -9.56 20.80
C ALA A 301 15.35 -9.50 20.86
N ILE A 302 16.01 -8.81 19.92
CA ILE A 302 17.47 -8.66 19.91
C ILE A 302 17.97 -7.97 21.20
N SER A 303 17.19 -7.09 21.82
CA SER A 303 17.57 -6.47 23.09
C SER A 303 17.81 -7.51 24.19
N PHE A 304 17.08 -8.62 24.19
CA PHE A 304 17.22 -9.69 25.19
C PHE A 304 18.58 -10.40 25.13
N ALA A 305 19.32 -10.29 24.02
CA ALA A 305 20.70 -10.75 23.95
C ALA A 305 21.65 -9.94 24.86
N PHE A 306 21.24 -8.73 25.26
CA PHE A 306 21.97 -7.85 26.18
C PHE A 306 21.45 -7.95 27.63
N GLY A 307 20.54 -8.90 27.92
CA GLY A 307 19.86 -9.03 29.21
C GLY A 307 18.40 -8.56 29.14
N LEU A 308 17.60 -8.97 30.13
CA LEU A 308 16.19 -8.58 30.22
C LEU A 308 15.98 -7.16 30.77
N ASP A 309 16.97 -6.65 31.48
CA ASP A 309 16.98 -5.31 32.08
C ASP A 309 18.36 -4.68 31.83
N PRO A 310 18.65 -4.28 30.58
CA PRO A 310 19.94 -3.70 30.20
C PRO A 310 20.12 -2.33 30.86
N GLU A 311 21.38 -1.95 31.14
CA GLU A 311 21.67 -0.66 31.80
C GLU A 311 21.11 0.53 31.01
N PRO A 312 20.53 1.54 31.68
CA PRO A 312 20.03 2.74 31.02
C PRO A 312 21.10 3.43 30.16
N GLY A 313 20.75 3.80 28.93
CA GLY A 313 21.65 4.40 27.94
C GLY A 313 22.56 3.41 27.20
N SER A 314 22.50 2.12 27.52
CA SER A 314 23.20 1.08 26.77
C SER A 314 22.55 0.79 25.41
N ILE A 315 23.24 0.01 24.56
CA ILE A 315 22.66 -0.48 23.29
C ILE A 315 21.40 -1.33 23.55
N GLY A 316 21.39 -2.15 24.61
CA GLY A 316 20.23 -2.96 24.97
C GLY A 316 19.01 -2.10 25.30
N ASP A 317 19.20 -1.04 26.10
CA ASP A 317 18.15 -0.08 26.44
C ASP A 317 17.66 0.69 25.20
N ALA A 318 18.56 1.12 24.32
CA ALA A 318 18.19 1.74 23.04
C ALA A 318 17.34 0.80 22.16
N LEU A 319 17.65 -0.50 22.12
CA LEU A 319 16.85 -1.48 21.39
C LEU A 319 15.46 -1.69 22.02
N ILE A 320 15.34 -1.65 23.36
CA ILE A 320 14.03 -1.66 24.05
C ILE A 320 13.24 -0.40 23.69
N GLN A 321 13.86 0.78 23.71
CA GLN A 321 13.20 2.03 23.36
C GLN A 321 12.73 2.05 21.91
N ILE A 322 13.53 1.53 20.97
CA ILE A 322 13.15 1.46 19.55
C ILE A 322 12.03 0.43 19.35
N GLY A 323 12.21 -0.78 19.85
CA GLY A 323 11.32 -1.91 19.59
C GLY A 323 10.03 -1.89 20.43
N GLY A 324 10.17 -1.69 21.73
CA GLY A 324 9.10 -1.62 22.72
C GLY A 324 8.41 -0.25 22.73
N ASP A 325 9.09 0.78 23.21
CA ASP A 325 8.46 2.09 23.46
C ASP A 325 8.13 2.85 22.17
N GLY A 326 8.86 2.58 21.09
CA GLY A 326 8.62 3.15 19.77
C GLY A 326 7.65 2.32 18.94
N ALA A 327 8.15 1.22 18.36
CA ALA A 327 7.39 0.44 17.39
C ALA A 327 6.18 -0.28 17.99
N PHE A 328 6.30 -0.92 19.16
CA PHE A 328 5.16 -1.60 19.80
C PHE A 328 4.09 -0.63 20.30
N ALA A 329 4.46 0.57 20.76
CA ALA A 329 3.51 1.61 21.12
C ALA A 329 2.61 2.05 19.94
N LEU A 330 3.12 1.92 18.70
CA LEU A 330 2.37 2.27 17.48
C LEU A 330 1.40 1.19 17.00
N ILE A 331 1.41 -0.02 17.58
CA ILE A 331 0.56 -1.15 17.15
C ILE A 331 -0.93 -0.76 17.17
N VAL A 332 -1.44 -0.31 18.32
CA VAL A 332 -2.84 0.03 18.51
C VAL A 332 -3.24 1.31 17.73
N PRO A 333 -2.44 2.40 17.74
CA PRO A 333 -2.64 3.55 16.87
C PRO A 333 -2.77 3.17 15.39
N VAL A 334 -1.81 2.40 14.85
CA VAL A 334 -1.76 2.07 13.42
C VAL A 334 -2.91 1.16 13.04
N LEU A 335 -3.24 0.16 13.85
CA LEU A 335 -4.45 -0.65 13.66
C LEU A 335 -5.69 0.24 13.52
N SER A 336 -5.93 1.11 14.51
CA SER A 336 -7.10 1.99 14.55
C SER A 336 -7.13 2.97 13.38
N GLY A 337 -5.99 3.61 13.11
CA GLY A 337 -5.79 4.55 12.00
C GLY A 337 -6.09 3.92 10.64
N TYR A 338 -5.60 2.69 10.39
CA TYR A 338 -5.82 2.03 9.10
C TYR A 338 -7.18 1.35 8.97
N ILE A 339 -7.86 1.00 10.07
CA ILE A 339 -9.31 0.69 10.05
C ILE A 339 -10.09 1.93 9.62
N ALA A 340 -9.82 3.07 10.27
CA ALA A 340 -10.48 4.34 9.98
C ALA A 340 -10.21 4.79 8.54
N PHE A 341 -8.97 4.64 8.07
CA PHE A 341 -8.57 4.88 6.68
C PHE A 341 -9.33 4.00 5.70
N SER A 342 -9.51 2.72 6.00
CA SER A 342 -10.25 1.81 5.12
C SER A 342 -11.73 2.21 4.94
N ILE A 343 -12.29 2.98 5.87
CA ILE A 343 -13.69 3.47 5.85
C ILE A 343 -13.79 4.89 5.29
N ALA A 344 -12.86 5.76 5.70
CA ALA A 344 -12.93 7.20 5.46
C ALA A 344 -11.82 7.76 4.56
N ASP A 345 -10.94 6.92 4.04
CA ASP A 345 -9.69 7.28 3.37
C ASP A 345 -8.81 8.16 4.28
N ARG A 346 -7.96 9.00 3.68
CA ARG A 346 -6.99 9.85 4.39
C ARG A 346 -7.59 10.68 5.53
N PRO A 347 -8.80 11.26 5.42
CA PRO A 347 -9.43 11.99 6.52
C PRO A 347 -9.67 11.16 7.79
N GLY A 348 -9.77 9.82 7.68
CA GLY A 348 -9.92 8.93 8.83
C GLY A 348 -8.63 8.69 9.62
N LEU A 349 -7.46 8.98 9.05
CA LEU A 349 -6.18 8.63 9.67
C LEU A 349 -5.95 9.35 11.00
N ALA A 350 -6.11 10.68 11.03
CA ALA A 350 -5.89 11.48 12.24
C ALA A 350 -6.78 11.03 13.42
N PRO A 351 -8.13 10.99 13.28
CA PRO A 351 -8.98 10.55 14.38
C PRO A 351 -8.75 9.09 14.77
N GLY A 352 -8.40 8.21 13.82
CA GLY A 352 -8.11 6.81 14.10
C GLY A 352 -6.80 6.63 14.86
N LEU A 353 -5.70 7.26 14.43
CA LEU A 353 -4.41 7.19 15.11
C LEU A 353 -4.51 7.74 16.55
N VAL A 354 -5.15 8.90 16.72
CA VAL A 354 -5.36 9.50 18.05
C VAL A 354 -6.27 8.62 18.90
N GLY A 355 -7.37 8.10 18.34
CA GLY A 355 -8.27 7.19 19.04
C GLY A 355 -7.59 5.90 19.48
N GLY A 356 -6.73 5.32 18.64
CA GLY A 356 -5.92 4.15 18.98
C GLY A 356 -4.86 4.45 20.04
N MET A 357 -4.26 5.65 20.02
CA MET A 357 -3.33 6.07 21.06
C MET A 357 -4.04 6.26 22.42
N LEU A 358 -5.25 6.83 22.41
CA LEU A 358 -6.11 6.87 23.59
C LEU A 358 -6.47 5.47 24.07
N ALA A 359 -6.76 4.53 23.16
CA ALA A 359 -7.07 3.15 23.54
C ALA A 359 -5.92 2.48 24.31
N ALA A 360 -4.68 2.69 23.87
CA ALA A 360 -3.48 2.23 24.59
C ALA A 360 -3.36 2.92 25.96
N ASN A 361 -3.45 4.25 26.00
CA ASN A 361 -3.25 5.03 27.23
C ASN A 361 -4.35 4.81 28.29
N LEU A 362 -5.59 4.53 27.86
CA LEU A 362 -6.71 4.23 28.75
C LEU A 362 -6.66 2.79 29.30
N GLY A 363 -5.76 1.94 28.80
CA GLY A 363 -5.67 0.53 29.19
C GLY A 363 -6.72 -0.36 28.52
N THR A 364 -7.42 0.14 27.49
CA THR A 364 -8.38 -0.66 26.71
C THR A 364 -7.69 -1.59 25.70
N GLY A 365 -6.43 -1.27 25.37
CA GLY A 365 -5.55 -2.10 24.54
C GLY A 365 -6.09 -2.33 23.14
N PHE A 366 -5.84 -3.54 22.62
CA PHE A 366 -6.20 -3.94 21.27
C PHE A 366 -7.70 -3.82 20.96
N LEU A 367 -8.58 -4.20 21.91
CA LEU A 367 -10.03 -4.09 21.76
C LEU A 367 -10.49 -2.63 21.59
N GLY A 368 -9.96 -1.72 22.41
CA GLY A 368 -10.23 -0.30 22.25
C GLY A 368 -9.68 0.28 20.95
N GLY A 369 -8.57 -0.26 20.44
CA GLY A 369 -8.03 0.07 19.11
C GLY A 369 -9.00 -0.25 17.97
N ILE A 370 -9.61 -1.44 18.01
CA ILE A 370 -10.64 -1.82 17.01
C ILE A 370 -11.85 -0.89 17.11
N ILE A 371 -12.38 -0.68 18.32
CA ILE A 371 -13.56 0.16 18.54
C ILE A 371 -13.30 1.59 18.08
N SER A 372 -12.18 2.18 18.50
CA SER A 372 -11.79 3.54 18.10
C SER A 372 -11.58 3.66 16.59
N GLY A 373 -11.07 2.63 15.91
CA GLY A 373 -10.84 2.66 14.47
C GLY A 373 -12.13 2.69 13.67
N PHE A 374 -13.10 1.84 14.03
CA PHE A 374 -14.43 1.88 13.41
C PHE A 374 -15.16 3.19 13.74
N LEU A 375 -15.10 3.62 15.00
CA LEU A 375 -15.70 4.87 15.44
C LEU A 375 -15.14 6.07 14.65
N ALA A 376 -13.82 6.18 14.57
CA ALA A 376 -13.13 7.22 13.83
C ALA A 376 -13.44 7.19 12.34
N GLY A 377 -13.45 6.00 11.72
CA GLY A 377 -13.79 5.85 10.31
C GLY A 377 -15.22 6.31 10.00
N TYR A 378 -16.21 5.84 10.77
CA TYR A 378 -17.60 6.23 10.53
C TYR A 378 -17.90 7.68 10.88
N ILE A 379 -17.32 8.22 11.96
CA ILE A 379 -17.47 9.65 12.29
C ILE A 379 -16.81 10.51 11.22
N ALA A 380 -15.58 10.21 10.80
CA ALA A 380 -14.89 10.98 9.76
C ALA A 380 -15.65 10.93 8.44
N ARG A 381 -16.21 9.77 8.08
CA ARG A 381 -17.10 9.64 6.92
C ARG A 381 -18.38 10.46 7.08
N TRP A 382 -19.00 10.43 8.25
CA TRP A 382 -20.22 11.19 8.51
C TRP A 382 -19.98 12.70 8.39
N VAL A 383 -18.90 13.22 9.01
CA VAL A 383 -18.51 14.63 8.92
C VAL A 383 -18.25 15.01 7.46
N ARG A 384 -17.55 14.17 6.71
CA ARG A 384 -17.30 14.37 5.28
C ARG A 384 -18.60 14.47 4.47
N ASP A 385 -19.55 13.58 4.73
CA ASP A 385 -20.75 13.44 3.90
C ASP A 385 -21.85 14.46 4.28
N HIS A 386 -21.87 14.97 5.52
CA HIS A 386 -22.95 15.82 6.03
C HIS A 386 -22.55 17.27 6.32
N VAL A 387 -21.26 17.59 6.50
CA VAL A 387 -20.82 18.97 6.74
C VAL A 387 -20.53 19.64 5.41
N ASN A 388 -21.48 20.40 4.88
CA ASN A 388 -21.33 21.08 3.59
C ASN A 388 -20.72 22.47 3.80
N LEU A 389 -19.62 22.75 3.11
CA LEU A 389 -18.99 24.07 3.11
C LEU A 389 -19.25 24.78 1.77
N PRO A 390 -19.23 26.11 1.73
CA PRO A 390 -19.21 26.86 0.47
C PRO A 390 -18.02 26.41 -0.40
N GLN A 391 -18.15 26.44 -1.73
CA GLN A 391 -17.12 25.95 -2.67
C GLN A 391 -15.70 26.47 -2.38
N ASN A 392 -15.58 27.73 -1.95
CA ASN A 392 -14.30 28.37 -1.64
C ASN A 392 -13.59 27.76 -0.41
N LEU A 393 -14.32 27.03 0.44
CA LEU A 393 -13.83 26.44 1.70
C LEU A 393 -13.81 24.91 1.67
N GLU A 394 -14.24 24.26 0.59
CA GLU A 394 -14.22 22.78 0.48
C GLU A 394 -12.79 22.20 0.63
N GLY A 395 -11.75 22.94 0.23
CA GLY A 395 -10.36 22.53 0.44
C GLY A 395 -9.94 22.45 1.93
N ILE A 396 -10.58 23.21 2.81
CA ILE A 396 -10.31 23.22 4.27
C ILE A 396 -10.93 21.97 4.94
N LYS A 397 -11.95 21.38 4.32
CA LYS A 397 -12.72 20.28 4.90
C LYS A 397 -11.87 19.05 5.27
N PRO A 398 -11.06 18.45 4.38
CA PRO A 398 -10.20 17.32 4.73
C PRO A 398 -8.97 17.69 5.58
N VAL A 399 -8.55 18.96 5.57
CA VAL A 399 -7.33 19.42 6.25
C VAL A 399 -7.60 19.79 7.71
N LEU A 400 -8.72 20.47 7.98
CA LEU A 400 -9.02 21.04 9.29
C LEU A 400 -10.32 20.48 9.88
N VAL A 401 -11.42 20.54 9.12
CA VAL A 401 -12.76 20.25 9.68
C VAL A 401 -12.92 18.79 10.06
N ILE A 402 -12.61 17.86 9.14
CA ILE A 402 -12.73 16.43 9.42
C ILE A 402 -11.77 16.01 10.53
N PRO A 403 -10.45 16.31 10.47
CA PRO A 403 -9.53 15.92 11.54
C PRO A 403 -9.93 16.50 12.90
N LEU A 404 -10.32 17.77 12.99
CA LEU A 404 -10.69 18.41 14.25
C LEU A 404 -11.95 17.81 14.86
N LEU A 405 -13.07 17.83 14.12
CA LEU A 405 -14.37 17.40 14.65
C LEU A 405 -14.39 15.91 14.92
N SER A 406 -13.80 15.11 14.04
CA SER A 406 -13.78 13.66 14.21
C SER A 406 -12.90 13.25 15.37
N THR A 407 -11.71 13.86 15.52
CA THR A 407 -10.80 13.52 16.63
C THR A 407 -11.40 13.93 17.96
N LEU A 408 -12.02 15.12 18.03
CA LEU A 408 -12.72 15.57 19.24
C LEU A 408 -13.84 14.60 19.62
N ALA A 409 -14.70 14.24 18.67
CA ALA A 409 -15.81 13.32 18.92
C ALA A 409 -15.32 11.93 19.35
N VAL A 410 -14.35 11.34 18.63
CA VAL A 410 -13.76 10.05 18.97
C VAL A 410 -13.11 10.09 20.35
N GLY A 411 -12.33 11.14 20.64
CA GLY A 411 -11.64 11.30 21.91
C GLY A 411 -12.60 11.39 23.09
N LEU A 412 -13.65 12.22 22.99
CA LEU A 412 -14.67 12.34 24.03
C LEU A 412 -15.43 11.03 24.24
N LEU A 413 -15.79 10.32 23.17
CA LEU A 413 -16.46 9.03 23.27
C LEU A 413 -15.54 7.96 23.89
N MET A 414 -14.27 7.92 23.52
CA MET A 414 -13.30 7.00 24.12
C MET A 414 -13.10 7.29 25.61
N VAL A 415 -13.00 8.55 26.02
CA VAL A 415 -12.76 8.91 27.42
C VAL A 415 -14.00 8.70 28.29
N PHE A 416 -15.17 9.16 27.83
CA PHE A 416 -16.37 9.21 28.68
C PHE A 416 -17.32 8.02 28.51
N VAL A 417 -17.31 7.35 27.34
CA VAL A 417 -18.30 6.30 27.01
C VAL A 417 -17.65 4.92 26.95
N PHE A 418 -16.58 4.77 26.16
CA PHE A 418 -16.01 3.44 25.88
C PHE A 418 -14.87 3.03 26.80
N GLY A 419 -14.09 3.98 27.34
CA GLY A 419 -12.86 3.69 28.07
C GLY A 419 -13.04 2.73 29.24
N VAL A 420 -13.94 3.07 30.16
CA VAL A 420 -14.23 2.25 31.35
C VAL A 420 -14.80 0.86 30.98
N PRO A 421 -15.89 0.73 30.20
CA PRO A 421 -16.47 -0.59 29.93
C PRO A 421 -15.55 -1.48 29.10
N VAL A 422 -14.82 -0.92 28.13
CA VAL A 422 -13.88 -1.70 27.31
C VAL A 422 -12.67 -2.13 28.13
N ARG A 423 -12.15 -1.27 29.03
CA ARG A 423 -11.08 -1.66 29.94
C ARG A 423 -11.52 -2.79 30.87
N ALA A 424 -12.72 -2.71 31.45
CA ALA A 424 -13.25 -3.77 32.30
C ALA A 424 -13.37 -5.11 31.53
N LEU A 425 -13.73 -5.06 30.25
CA LEU A 425 -13.75 -6.23 29.37
C LEU A 425 -12.33 -6.78 29.13
N THR A 426 -11.37 -5.91 28.82
CA THR A 426 -9.96 -6.30 28.61
C THR A 426 -9.37 -6.92 29.88
N ASP A 427 -9.53 -6.27 31.03
CA ASP A 427 -9.05 -6.77 32.33
C ASP A 427 -9.70 -8.12 32.67
N GLY A 428 -11.00 -8.28 32.42
CA GLY A 428 -11.71 -9.55 32.61
C GLY A 428 -11.22 -10.67 31.69
N LEU A 429 -10.92 -10.35 30.42
CA LEU A 429 -10.35 -11.31 29.47
C LEU A 429 -8.93 -11.70 29.87
N THR A 430 -8.09 -10.74 30.26
CA THR A 430 -6.73 -10.97 30.77
C THR A 430 -6.77 -11.89 31.98
N ALA A 431 -7.60 -11.57 32.98
CA ALA A 431 -7.76 -12.39 34.17
C ALA A 431 -8.26 -13.80 33.83
N PHE A 432 -9.18 -13.94 32.87
CA PHE A 432 -9.66 -15.25 32.41
C PHE A 432 -8.54 -16.08 31.76
N LEU A 433 -7.70 -15.46 30.94
CA LEU A 433 -6.59 -16.13 30.25
C LEU A 433 -5.46 -16.51 31.23
N GLU A 434 -5.11 -15.62 32.17
CA GLU A 434 -4.06 -15.86 33.16
C GLU A 434 -4.44 -16.95 34.17
N ASN A 435 -5.72 -17.02 34.56
CA ASN A 435 -6.23 -18.02 35.51
C ASN A 435 -6.78 -19.26 34.81
N MET A 436 -6.53 -19.41 33.51
CA MET A 436 -7.01 -20.54 32.73
C MET A 436 -6.32 -21.83 33.17
N GLY A 437 -7.10 -22.83 33.60
CA GLY A 437 -6.57 -24.17 33.88
C GLY A 437 -5.95 -24.82 32.63
N GLN A 438 -4.98 -25.72 32.84
CA GLN A 438 -4.18 -26.32 31.77
C GLN A 438 -5.03 -26.96 30.65
N GLY A 439 -6.17 -27.60 30.98
CA GLY A 439 -7.06 -28.19 29.97
C GLY A 439 -7.66 -27.16 29.00
N ASN A 440 -8.06 -25.99 29.49
CA ASN A 440 -8.59 -24.92 28.65
C ASN A 440 -7.48 -24.26 27.82
N ALA A 441 -6.26 -24.16 28.36
CA ALA A 441 -5.10 -23.63 27.65
C ALA A 441 -4.77 -24.51 26.42
N VAL A 442 -4.79 -25.84 26.59
CA VAL A 442 -4.59 -26.78 25.47
C VAL A 442 -5.71 -26.64 24.43
N LEU A 443 -6.97 -26.54 24.86
CA LEU A 443 -8.09 -26.34 23.94
C LEU A 443 -7.95 -25.04 23.14
N LEU A 444 -7.57 -23.95 23.79
CA LEU A 444 -7.28 -22.68 23.13
C LEU A 444 -6.17 -22.85 22.09
N GLY A 445 -5.08 -23.54 22.45
CA GLY A 445 -3.97 -23.85 21.55
C GLY A 445 -4.40 -24.69 20.34
N LEU A 446 -5.25 -25.70 20.52
CA LEU A 446 -5.80 -26.51 19.43
C LEU A 446 -6.64 -25.66 18.47
N ILE A 447 -7.49 -24.77 18.99
CA ILE A 447 -8.34 -23.89 18.19
C ILE A 447 -7.51 -22.88 17.41
N LEU A 448 -6.64 -22.13 18.10
CA LEU A 448 -5.78 -21.12 17.47
C LEU A 448 -4.84 -21.77 16.44
N GLY A 449 -4.27 -22.93 16.79
CA GLY A 449 -3.41 -23.68 15.88
C GLY A 449 -4.14 -24.17 14.64
N GLY A 450 -5.35 -24.72 14.80
CA GLY A 450 -6.18 -25.13 13.67
C GLY A 450 -6.52 -23.95 12.75
N MET A 451 -6.95 -22.83 13.32
CA MET A 451 -7.28 -21.60 12.59
C MET A 451 -6.11 -21.10 11.72
N MET A 452 -4.87 -21.21 12.20
CA MET A 452 -3.68 -20.82 11.43
C MET A 452 -3.51 -21.60 10.12
N ALA A 453 -4.04 -22.81 10.01
CA ALA A 453 -3.87 -23.64 8.82
C ALA A 453 -5.08 -23.69 7.88
N VAL A 454 -6.23 -23.10 8.26
CA VAL A 454 -7.47 -23.25 7.48
C VAL A 454 -7.35 -22.66 6.08
N ASP A 455 -6.77 -21.47 5.98
CA ASP A 455 -6.71 -20.70 4.73
C ASP A 455 -5.32 -20.11 4.42
N MET A 456 -4.29 -20.58 5.16
CA MET A 456 -2.87 -20.31 4.92
C MET A 456 -2.57 -18.84 4.64
N GLY A 457 -2.79 -17.96 5.62
CA GLY A 457 -2.63 -16.50 5.49
C GLY A 457 -3.89 -15.74 5.06
N GLY A 458 -5.00 -16.48 4.90
CA GLY A 458 -6.32 -15.92 4.65
C GLY A 458 -6.98 -15.32 5.91
N PRO A 459 -8.28 -14.98 5.80
CA PRO A 459 -9.10 -14.44 6.87
C PRO A 459 -8.99 -15.09 8.26
N ILE A 460 -9.10 -16.41 8.33
CA ILE A 460 -9.18 -17.19 9.57
C ILE A 460 -7.79 -17.24 10.23
N ASN A 461 -6.73 -17.49 9.44
CA ASN A 461 -5.36 -17.40 9.91
C ASN A 461 -5.06 -16.00 10.46
N LYS A 462 -5.38 -14.94 9.71
CA LYS A 462 -5.14 -13.57 10.17
C LYS A 462 -5.92 -13.24 11.43
N ALA A 463 -7.13 -13.76 11.60
CA ALA A 463 -7.90 -13.56 12.83
C ALA A 463 -7.21 -14.19 14.06
N ALA A 464 -6.74 -15.44 13.94
CA ALA A 464 -5.99 -16.10 15.01
C ALA A 464 -4.68 -15.37 15.33
N TYR A 465 -3.93 -14.97 14.30
CA TYR A 465 -2.71 -14.17 14.47
C TYR A 465 -2.98 -12.84 15.15
N THR A 466 -4.01 -12.13 14.69
CA THR A 466 -4.41 -10.82 15.22
C THR A 466 -4.82 -10.91 16.69
N PHE A 467 -5.52 -11.97 17.07
CA PHE A 467 -5.86 -12.25 18.46
C PHE A 467 -4.60 -12.42 19.30
N ALA A 468 -3.68 -13.32 18.88
CA ALA A 468 -2.47 -13.61 19.64
C ALA A 468 -1.53 -12.40 19.75
N VAL A 469 -1.35 -11.63 18.68
CA VAL A 469 -0.49 -10.44 18.71
C VAL A 469 -1.12 -9.29 19.50
N GLY A 470 -2.45 -9.16 19.48
CA GLY A 470 -3.16 -8.19 20.30
C GLY A 470 -2.99 -8.45 21.80
N LEU A 471 -2.85 -9.72 22.19
CA LEU A 471 -2.60 -10.13 23.56
C LEU A 471 -1.17 -9.83 24.04
N LEU A 472 -0.19 -9.67 23.14
CA LEU A 472 1.17 -9.23 23.51
C LEU A 472 1.15 -7.84 24.14
N ALA A 473 0.26 -6.95 23.69
CA ALA A 473 0.11 -5.62 24.29
C ALA A 473 -0.41 -5.68 25.75
N SER A 474 -0.95 -6.82 26.17
CA SER A 474 -1.37 -7.09 27.56
C SER A 474 -0.39 -8.03 28.28
N ASN A 475 0.82 -8.23 27.74
CA ASN A 475 1.85 -9.13 28.27
C ASN A 475 1.43 -10.62 28.33
N ILE A 476 0.45 -11.03 27.53
CA ILE A 476 0.03 -12.43 27.42
C ILE A 476 0.68 -13.04 26.16
N ASP A 477 1.77 -13.78 26.36
CA ASP A 477 2.69 -14.24 25.31
C ASP A 477 2.55 -15.73 24.92
N GLN A 478 1.79 -16.53 25.68
CA GLN A 478 1.53 -17.94 25.38
C GLN A 478 0.75 -18.15 24.07
N PRO A 479 -0.35 -17.42 23.78
CA PRO A 479 -1.09 -17.59 22.54
C PRO A 479 -0.24 -17.27 21.30
N MET A 480 0.71 -16.35 21.42
CA MET A 480 1.65 -16.02 20.35
C MET A 480 2.56 -17.20 20.02
N ALA A 481 3.07 -17.90 21.04
CA ALA A 481 3.86 -19.12 20.84
C ALA A 481 3.04 -20.18 20.09
N ALA A 482 1.80 -20.43 20.54
CA ALA A 482 0.93 -21.43 19.91
C ALA A 482 0.66 -21.13 18.44
N VAL A 483 0.31 -19.87 18.14
CA VAL A 483 0.05 -19.41 16.77
C VAL A 483 1.28 -19.50 15.88
N MET A 484 2.46 -19.09 16.39
CA MET A 484 3.69 -19.16 15.61
C MET A 484 4.13 -20.59 15.33
N ALA A 485 4.13 -21.46 16.34
CA ALA A 485 4.42 -22.87 16.16
C ALA A 485 3.47 -23.48 15.11
N ALA A 486 2.17 -23.22 15.24
CA ALA A 486 1.15 -23.76 14.36
C ALA A 486 1.22 -23.23 12.93
N GLY A 487 1.60 -21.97 12.68
CA GLY A 487 1.71 -21.46 11.30
C GLY A 487 2.98 -21.91 10.58
N MET A 488 3.99 -22.42 11.29
CA MET A 488 5.18 -23.02 10.68
C MET A 488 4.91 -24.44 10.16
N THR A 489 4.00 -25.19 10.78
CA THR A 489 3.80 -26.62 10.48
C THR A 489 3.22 -26.93 9.09
N PRO A 490 2.33 -26.13 8.47
CA PRO A 490 1.80 -26.45 7.14
C PRO A 490 2.88 -26.55 6.06
N PRO A 491 3.70 -25.50 5.82
CA PRO A 491 4.75 -25.57 4.80
C PRO A 491 5.88 -26.55 5.16
N LEU A 492 6.26 -26.66 6.44
CA LEU A 492 7.28 -27.64 6.89
C LEU A 492 6.79 -29.09 6.70
N GLY A 493 5.53 -29.37 7.05
CA GLY A 493 4.93 -30.68 6.94
C GLY A 493 4.76 -31.12 5.49
N LEU A 494 4.36 -30.20 4.61
CA LEU A 494 4.26 -30.47 3.17
C LEU A 494 5.63 -30.71 2.53
N ALA A 495 6.64 -29.94 2.91
CA ALA A 495 8.02 -30.20 2.51
C ALA A 495 8.45 -31.61 2.92
N LEU A 496 8.21 -31.99 4.19
CA LEU A 496 8.48 -33.33 4.68
C LEU A 496 7.70 -34.42 3.92
N ALA A 497 6.42 -34.19 3.61
CA ALA A 497 5.60 -35.12 2.86
C ALA A 497 6.18 -35.42 1.46
N THR A 498 6.75 -34.40 0.80
CA THR A 498 7.40 -34.56 -0.51
C THR A 498 8.67 -35.41 -0.45
N LEU A 499 9.35 -35.43 0.70
CA LEU A 499 10.52 -36.27 0.94
C LEU A 499 10.11 -37.72 1.28
N ILE A 500 9.16 -37.90 2.19
CA ILE A 500 8.70 -39.23 2.65
C ILE A 500 7.98 -39.98 1.53
N ALA A 501 7.08 -39.30 0.82
CA ALA A 501 6.21 -39.92 -0.18
C ALA A 501 6.49 -39.39 -1.59
N LYS A 502 7.78 -39.23 -1.95
CA LYS A 502 8.24 -38.67 -3.24
C LYS A 502 7.40 -39.12 -4.44
N ARG A 503 7.11 -40.42 -4.57
CA ARG A 503 6.34 -41.02 -5.68
C ARG A 503 4.87 -40.54 -5.79
N ARG A 504 4.31 -39.91 -4.76
CA ARG A 504 2.94 -39.38 -4.72
C ARG A 504 2.85 -37.90 -5.10
N PHE A 505 3.98 -37.20 -5.17
CA PHE A 505 4.06 -35.79 -5.53
C PHE A 505 4.62 -35.64 -6.95
N ALA A 506 4.05 -34.69 -7.71
CA ALA A 506 4.57 -34.31 -9.01
C ALA A 506 5.96 -33.65 -8.89
N HIS A 507 6.72 -33.58 -9.99
CA HIS A 507 8.07 -33.00 -9.97
C HIS A 507 8.07 -31.55 -9.43
N GLU A 508 7.16 -30.73 -9.94
CA GLU A 508 6.96 -29.35 -9.49
C GLU A 508 6.69 -29.24 -7.99
N GLU A 509 5.90 -30.16 -7.43
CA GLU A 509 5.55 -30.14 -6.01
C GLU A 509 6.73 -30.53 -5.12
N ARG A 510 7.66 -31.35 -5.63
CA ARG A 510 8.89 -31.70 -4.91
C ARG A 510 9.85 -30.52 -4.88
N GLU A 511 9.95 -29.77 -5.97
CA GLU A 511 10.74 -28.54 -6.01
C GLU A 511 10.12 -27.44 -5.14
N ALA A 512 8.79 -27.29 -5.21
CA ALA A 512 8.02 -26.45 -4.30
C ALA A 512 8.25 -26.82 -2.83
N GLY A 513 8.44 -28.10 -2.51
CA GLY A 513 8.70 -28.57 -1.15
C GLY A 513 9.97 -27.96 -0.54
N LYS A 514 11.01 -27.73 -1.34
CA LYS A 514 12.25 -27.07 -0.88
C LYS A 514 12.04 -25.59 -0.58
N VAL A 515 11.20 -24.91 -1.35
CA VAL A 515 10.87 -23.50 -1.11
C VAL A 515 9.94 -23.38 0.10
N ALA A 516 8.96 -24.29 0.20
CA ALA A 516 8.05 -24.36 1.33
C ALA A 516 8.78 -24.60 2.65
N SER A 517 9.83 -25.44 2.70
CA SER A 517 10.59 -25.63 3.95
C SER A 517 11.23 -24.32 4.44
N VAL A 518 11.85 -23.55 3.56
CA VAL A 518 12.46 -22.25 3.90
C VAL A 518 11.39 -21.26 4.38
N LEU A 519 10.27 -21.15 3.66
CA LEU A 519 9.16 -20.29 4.06
C LEU A 519 8.57 -20.70 5.41
N GLY A 520 8.46 -22.01 5.67
CA GLY A 520 7.99 -22.54 6.95
C GLY A 520 8.92 -22.23 8.11
N ILE A 521 10.24 -22.32 7.92
CA ILE A 521 11.23 -21.90 8.92
C ILE A 521 11.04 -20.41 9.27
N CYS A 522 10.66 -19.57 8.30
CA CYS A 522 10.40 -18.15 8.48
C CYS A 522 9.01 -17.81 9.06
N PHE A 523 8.17 -18.80 9.42
CA PHE A 523 6.76 -18.58 9.79
C PHE A 523 5.95 -17.89 8.66
N ILE A 524 6.15 -18.35 7.42
CA ILE A 524 5.36 -17.93 6.26
C ILE A 524 4.46 -19.11 5.86
N THR A 525 3.28 -19.17 6.46
CA THR A 525 2.31 -20.26 6.25
C THR A 525 1.85 -20.37 4.79
N GLU A 526 1.94 -19.28 4.03
CA GLU A 526 1.53 -19.19 2.63
C GLU A 526 2.38 -20.06 1.69
N GLY A 527 3.54 -20.51 2.16
CA GLY A 527 4.32 -21.55 1.51
C GLY A 527 3.57 -22.87 1.31
N ALA A 528 2.38 -23.05 1.91
CA ALA A 528 1.51 -24.21 1.69
C ALA A 528 0.42 -23.99 0.61
N ILE A 529 0.16 -22.74 0.19
CA ILE A 529 -0.94 -22.41 -0.73
C ILE A 529 -0.86 -23.19 -2.06
N PRO A 530 0.30 -23.28 -2.74
CA PRO A 530 0.35 -23.98 -4.04
C PRO A 530 0.03 -25.47 -3.95
N PHE A 531 0.31 -26.12 -2.81
CA PHE A 531 -0.09 -27.50 -2.55
C PHE A 531 -1.60 -27.61 -2.30
N ALA A 532 -2.15 -26.70 -1.49
CA ALA A 532 -3.57 -26.64 -1.19
C ALA A 532 -4.42 -26.30 -2.42
N ALA A 533 -3.93 -25.44 -3.32
CA ALA A 533 -4.61 -25.11 -4.58
C ALA A 533 -4.72 -26.33 -5.50
N LYS A 534 -3.68 -27.19 -5.53
CA LYS A 534 -3.66 -28.42 -6.33
C LYS A 534 -4.51 -29.56 -5.73
N ASP A 535 -4.53 -29.71 -4.41
CA ASP A 535 -5.26 -30.80 -3.72
C ASP A 535 -5.89 -30.36 -2.38
N PRO A 536 -6.92 -29.49 -2.41
CA PRO A 536 -7.43 -28.80 -1.22
C PRO A 536 -8.05 -29.77 -0.20
N LEU A 537 -8.79 -30.78 -0.68
CA LEU A 537 -9.52 -31.72 0.16
C LEU A 537 -8.61 -32.59 1.03
N ARG A 538 -7.33 -32.73 0.67
CA ARG A 538 -6.38 -33.59 1.39
C ARG A 538 -5.32 -32.78 2.11
N VAL A 539 -4.84 -31.70 1.50
CA VAL A 539 -3.80 -30.85 2.07
C VAL A 539 -4.34 -30.03 3.24
N ILE A 540 -5.50 -29.37 3.08
CA ILE A 540 -6.02 -28.45 4.11
C ILE A 540 -6.32 -29.20 5.42
N PRO A 541 -7.04 -30.35 5.43
CA PRO A 541 -7.27 -31.09 6.67
C PRO A 541 -5.98 -31.59 7.33
N ALA A 542 -4.99 -32.02 6.54
CA ALA A 542 -3.69 -32.45 7.08
C ALA A 542 -2.97 -31.30 7.80
N CYS A 543 -2.96 -30.11 7.19
CA CYS A 543 -2.40 -28.91 7.79
C CYS A 543 -3.16 -28.50 9.06
N ILE A 544 -4.49 -28.50 9.05
CA ILE A 544 -5.31 -28.16 10.22
C ILE A 544 -4.98 -29.05 11.40
N VAL A 545 -4.94 -30.38 11.21
CA VAL A 545 -4.68 -31.33 12.30
C VAL A 545 -3.28 -31.13 12.88
N GLY A 546 -2.26 -31.02 12.03
CA GLY A 546 -0.89 -30.84 12.52
C GLY A 546 -0.66 -29.48 13.20
N SER A 547 -1.24 -28.40 12.67
CA SER A 547 -1.16 -27.07 13.27
C SER A 547 -1.94 -26.98 14.59
N ALA A 548 -3.12 -27.60 14.68
CA ALA A 548 -3.86 -27.71 15.94
C ALA A 548 -3.01 -28.40 17.00
N ILE A 549 -2.42 -29.55 16.67
CA ILE A 549 -1.56 -30.30 17.61
C ILE A 549 -0.35 -29.47 18.06
N ALA A 550 0.33 -28.77 17.14
CA ALA A 550 1.44 -27.90 17.52
C ALA A 550 1.00 -26.78 18.48
N GLY A 551 -0.12 -26.10 18.21
CA GLY A 551 -0.66 -25.08 19.09
C GLY A 551 -1.08 -25.62 20.46
N GLY A 552 -1.76 -26.77 20.48
CA GLY A 552 -2.17 -27.45 21.71
C GLY A 552 -0.98 -27.90 22.57
N LEU A 553 0.06 -28.47 21.96
CA LEU A 553 1.30 -28.83 22.64
C LEU A 553 2.07 -27.62 23.16
N SER A 554 2.13 -26.54 22.37
CA SER A 554 2.76 -25.29 22.79
C SER A 554 2.11 -24.74 24.07
N MET A 555 0.77 -24.73 24.14
CA MET A 555 0.05 -24.33 25.35
C MET A 555 0.19 -25.35 26.48
N LEU A 556 0.21 -26.66 26.18
CA LEU A 556 0.42 -27.71 27.19
C LEU A 556 1.75 -27.55 27.92
N PHE A 557 2.80 -27.24 27.15
CA PHE A 557 4.15 -27.04 27.64
C PHE A 557 4.39 -25.65 28.23
N GLY A 558 3.38 -24.77 28.23
CA GLY A 558 3.52 -23.40 28.71
C GLY A 558 4.57 -22.60 27.96
N CYS A 559 4.74 -22.86 26.65
CA CYS A 559 5.67 -22.09 25.83
C CYS A 559 5.19 -20.63 25.72
N THR A 560 6.13 -19.70 25.77
CA THR A 560 5.86 -18.27 25.62
C THR A 560 6.70 -17.69 24.49
N LEU A 561 6.19 -16.65 23.82
CA LEU A 561 6.89 -16.03 22.71
C LEU A 561 6.62 -14.53 22.66
N ARG A 562 7.65 -13.73 22.93
CA ARG A 562 7.55 -12.26 22.97
C ARG A 562 7.72 -11.61 21.60
N ALA A 563 8.30 -12.34 20.65
CA ALA A 563 8.44 -11.88 19.28
C ALA A 563 7.24 -12.35 18.43
N PRO A 564 6.58 -11.44 17.69
CA PRO A 564 5.40 -11.74 16.90
C PRO A 564 5.72 -12.29 15.49
N HIS A 565 7.00 -12.35 15.11
CA HIS A 565 7.48 -12.90 13.86
C HIS A 565 8.94 -13.37 13.96
N GLY A 566 9.46 -14.01 12.91
CA GLY A 566 10.84 -14.49 12.82
C GLY A 566 11.01 -16.02 12.82
N GLY A 567 9.94 -16.78 13.04
CA GLY A 567 9.96 -18.24 12.97
C GLY A 567 11.06 -18.89 13.81
N VAL A 568 11.83 -19.84 13.24
CA VAL A 568 12.95 -20.51 13.93
C VAL A 568 14.04 -19.51 14.35
N PHE A 569 14.23 -18.40 13.63
CA PHE A 569 15.31 -17.45 13.92
C PHE A 569 15.16 -16.80 15.31
N VAL A 570 13.94 -16.71 15.83
CA VAL A 570 13.68 -16.22 17.19
C VAL A 570 14.27 -17.16 18.25
N LEU A 571 14.41 -18.45 17.97
CA LEU A 571 15.00 -19.41 18.91
C LEU A 571 16.49 -19.16 19.18
N ALA A 572 17.17 -18.47 18.26
CA ALA A 572 18.56 -18.06 18.45
C ALA A 572 18.69 -16.85 19.40
N ILE A 573 17.58 -16.18 19.71
CA ILE A 573 17.55 -15.00 20.56
C ILE A 573 17.32 -15.43 22.02
N PRO A 574 18.26 -15.16 22.94
CA PRO A 574 18.09 -15.50 24.35
C PRO A 574 16.81 -14.92 24.93
N ASN A 575 16.09 -15.70 25.73
CA ASN A 575 14.87 -15.30 26.45
C ASN A 575 13.68 -14.82 25.59
N ALA A 576 13.78 -14.84 24.26
CA ALA A 576 12.65 -14.50 23.40
C ALA A 576 11.56 -15.60 23.41
N VAL A 577 11.97 -16.85 23.65
CA VAL A 577 11.10 -18.04 23.70
C VAL A 577 11.21 -18.72 25.06
N GLY A 578 10.10 -18.80 25.80
CA GLY A 578 9.99 -19.63 27.00
C GLY A 578 9.85 -21.11 26.64
N ASN A 579 10.51 -21.98 27.41
CA ASN A 579 10.51 -23.43 27.17
C ASN A 579 10.94 -23.83 25.74
N ALA A 580 11.98 -23.18 25.21
CA ALA A 580 12.43 -23.31 23.82
C ALA A 580 12.61 -24.76 23.33
N GLY A 581 13.13 -25.66 24.16
CA GLY A 581 13.26 -27.08 23.81
C GLY A 581 11.90 -27.76 23.54
N LEU A 582 10.92 -27.54 24.43
CA LEU A 582 9.56 -28.06 24.27
C LEU A 582 8.82 -27.37 23.12
N TYR A 583 9.12 -26.10 22.86
CA TYR A 583 8.60 -25.37 21.71
C TYR A 583 9.06 -26.01 20.37
N ILE A 584 10.34 -26.36 20.26
CA ILE A 584 10.87 -27.10 19.10
C ILE A 584 10.17 -28.45 18.96
N VAL A 585 9.93 -29.17 20.07
CA VAL A 585 9.18 -30.43 20.06
C VAL A 585 7.76 -30.22 19.54
N ALA A 586 7.04 -29.19 19.97
CA ALA A 586 5.69 -28.89 19.49
C ALA A 586 5.66 -28.66 17.96
N ILE A 587 6.60 -27.86 17.43
CA ILE A 587 6.74 -27.62 15.98
C ILE A 587 7.06 -28.92 15.24
N ALA A 588 8.02 -29.71 15.76
CA ALA A 588 8.43 -30.96 15.15
C ALA A 588 7.28 -31.96 15.08
N VAL A 589 6.51 -32.11 16.17
CA VAL A 589 5.34 -33.01 16.22
C VAL A 589 4.27 -32.56 15.22
N GLY A 590 3.88 -31.28 15.22
CA GLY A 590 2.87 -30.81 14.26
C GLY A 590 3.34 -30.91 12.80
N THR A 591 4.63 -30.70 12.54
CA THR A 591 5.26 -30.90 11.22
C THR A 591 5.19 -32.37 10.79
N LEU A 592 5.55 -33.29 11.70
CA LEU A 592 5.49 -34.73 11.45
C LEU A 592 4.05 -35.18 11.18
N VAL A 593 3.09 -34.74 11.99
CA VAL A 593 1.67 -35.10 11.81
C VAL A 593 1.14 -34.57 10.48
N THR A 594 1.39 -33.29 10.16
CA THR A 594 1.01 -32.71 8.86
C THR A 594 1.60 -33.53 7.71
N GLY A 595 2.90 -33.83 7.78
CA GLY A 595 3.62 -34.54 6.73
C GLY A 595 3.15 -35.98 6.54
N LEU A 596 2.90 -36.71 7.62
CA LEU A 596 2.42 -38.10 7.57
C LEU A 596 0.99 -38.17 7.04
N ILE A 597 0.08 -37.31 7.50
CA ILE A 597 -1.30 -37.28 7.01
C ILE A 597 -1.32 -36.89 5.53
N ALA A 598 -0.61 -35.84 5.13
CA ALA A 598 -0.53 -35.42 3.73
C ALA A 598 0.08 -36.52 2.84
N ALA A 599 1.16 -37.16 3.29
CA ALA A 599 1.79 -38.28 2.59
C ALA A 599 0.84 -39.47 2.40
N GLN A 600 0.01 -39.79 3.41
CA GLN A 600 -0.92 -40.91 3.37
C GLN A 600 -2.18 -40.62 2.54
N LEU A 601 -2.76 -39.42 2.66
CA LEU A 601 -3.99 -39.07 1.96
C LEU A 601 -3.76 -38.85 0.46
N LYS A 602 -2.60 -38.31 0.08
CA LYS A 602 -2.31 -37.98 -1.31
C LYS A 602 -2.26 -39.23 -2.20
N GLN A 603 -3.00 -39.20 -3.29
CA GLN A 603 -3.03 -40.29 -4.26
C GLN A 603 -1.80 -40.22 -5.18
N ARG A 604 -1.36 -41.36 -5.75
CA ARG A 604 -0.24 -41.36 -6.70
C ARG A 604 -0.60 -40.51 -7.91
N ALA A 605 0.23 -39.52 -8.22
CA ALA A 605 0.13 -38.80 -9.48
C ALA A 605 0.26 -39.82 -10.65
N PRO A 606 -0.63 -39.78 -11.66
CA PRO A 606 -0.46 -40.60 -12.84
C PRO A 606 0.88 -40.25 -13.49
N VAL A 607 1.69 -41.28 -13.75
CA VAL A 607 2.95 -41.12 -14.47
C VAL A 607 2.58 -40.72 -15.89
N ALA A 608 2.86 -39.49 -16.30
CA ALA A 608 2.82 -39.14 -17.71
C ALA A 608 3.88 -40.00 -18.42
N GLU A 609 3.43 -40.93 -19.26
CA GLU A 609 4.31 -41.65 -20.17
C GLU A 609 5.07 -40.62 -21.00
N VAL A 610 6.39 -40.59 -20.83
CA VAL A 610 7.28 -39.89 -21.76
C VAL A 610 7.13 -40.61 -23.09
N ARG A 611 6.34 -40.05 -24.01
CA ARG A 611 6.34 -40.50 -25.41
C ARG A 611 7.77 -40.30 -25.92
N PRO A 612 8.49 -41.36 -26.33
CA PRO A 612 9.81 -41.20 -26.90
C PRO A 612 9.68 -40.30 -28.13
N GLU A 613 10.51 -39.25 -28.18
CA GLU A 613 10.66 -38.40 -29.35
C GLU A 613 10.91 -39.30 -30.56
N LEU A 614 10.04 -39.21 -31.56
CA LEU A 614 10.28 -39.77 -32.88
C LEU A 614 11.50 -39.03 -33.43
N THR A 615 12.67 -39.64 -33.30
CA THR A 615 13.86 -39.26 -34.06
C THR A 615 13.52 -39.36 -35.54
N THR A 616 13.25 -38.22 -36.17
CA THR A 616 13.29 -38.09 -37.61
C THR A 616 14.75 -38.16 -38.03
N THR A 617 15.20 -39.35 -38.41
CA THR A 617 16.43 -39.52 -39.20
C THR A 617 16.20 -38.89 -40.57
N ASN A 618 17.02 -37.91 -40.91
CA ASN A 618 17.28 -37.48 -42.30
C ASN A 618 18.00 -38.58 -43.08
#